data_AF-A0A378FXS4-F1
#
_entry.id   AF-A0A378FXS4-F1
#
_cell.length_a   1.000
_cell.length_b   1.000
_cell.length_c   1.000
_cell.angle_alpha   90.00
_cell.angle_beta   90.00
_cell.angle_gamma   90.00
#
_symmetry.space_group_name_H-M   'P 1'
#
loop_
_entity.id
_entity.type
_entity.pdbx_description
1 polymer ?
#
loop_
_entity_poly.entity_id
_entity_poly.type
_entity_poly.pdbx_seq_one_letter_code
_entity_poly.pdbx_strand_id
1 'polypeptide(L)'
;MSSLPVAAVLPELLSALQHAPQVLLNAPTGAGKSTWLPLQILAEGNIAGRIILLEPRRLAARNVAQRLAELLGEKPGETVGFRMRAETCVGPQTRLEVVTEGILTRMIQRDPELTGVGLVILDEFHERSLQADLALALLLDVQQGLRDDLKLLIMSATLDNDRLQRLLPEAPVVVSEGRAYPVERRFSPLSAHQRF
;
A
#
# COMPACT_ATOMS: atom_id res chain seq x y z
N MET A 1 20.80 12.92 0.79
CA MET A 1 19.75 12.30 1.62
C MET A 1 20.15 10.85 1.85
N SER A 2 20.07 10.33 3.07
CA SER A 2 20.26 8.89 3.31
C SER A 2 19.22 8.11 2.51
N SER A 3 19.61 7.11 1.72
CA SER A 3 18.62 6.30 0.99
C SER A 3 17.70 5.61 2.00
N LEU A 4 16.39 5.70 1.75
CA LEU A 4 15.39 4.99 2.54
C LEU A 4 15.62 3.46 2.42
N PRO A 5 15.37 2.64 3.44
CA PRO A 5 15.61 1.20 3.38
C PRO A 5 14.95 0.52 2.17
N VAL A 6 13.71 0.90 1.81
CA VAL A 6 13.00 0.31 0.66
C VAL A 6 13.66 0.60 -0.68
N ALA A 7 14.56 1.58 -0.77
CA ALA A 7 15.31 1.86 -1.99
C ALA A 7 16.27 0.72 -2.37
N ALA A 8 16.78 -0.02 -1.37
CA ALA A 8 17.69 -1.14 -1.61
C ALA A 8 17.01 -2.32 -2.31
N VAL A 9 15.70 -2.49 -2.09
CA VAL A 9 14.90 -3.60 -2.64
C VAL A 9 14.05 -3.19 -3.84
N LEU A 10 14.12 -1.92 -4.26
CA LEU A 10 13.33 -1.42 -5.39
C LEU A 10 13.56 -2.25 -6.67
N PRO A 11 14.80 -2.58 -7.10
CA PRO A 11 15.01 -3.35 -8.32
C PRO A 11 14.37 -4.75 -8.27
N GLU A 12 14.47 -5.41 -7.11
CA GLU A 12 13.85 -6.73 -6.87
C GLU A 12 12.32 -6.62 -6.94
N LEU A 13 11.75 -5.60 -6.30
CA LEU A 13 10.31 -5.35 -6.31
C LEU A 13 9.75 -5.05 -7.70
N LEU A 14 10.44 -4.22 -8.50
CA LEU A 14 10.03 -3.92 -9.87
C LEU A 14 10.08 -5.17 -10.75
N SER A 15 11.12 -6.00 -10.59
CA SER A 15 11.21 -7.30 -11.27
C SER A 15 10.06 -8.22 -10.87
N ALA A 16 9.74 -8.34 -9.57
CA ALA A 16 8.64 -9.16 -9.09
C ALA A 16 7.28 -8.69 -9.67
N LEU A 17 7.03 -7.38 -9.71
CA LEU A 17 5.80 -6.81 -10.28
C LEU A 17 5.63 -7.10 -11.78
N GLN A 18 6.72 -7.26 -12.53
CA GLN A 18 6.67 -7.65 -13.94
C GLN A 18 6.27 -9.12 -14.10
N HIS A 19 6.78 -10.01 -13.25
CA HIS A 19 6.68 -11.46 -13.45
C HIS A 19 5.54 -12.14 -12.67
N ALA A 20 4.99 -11.49 -11.65
CA ALA A 20 3.90 -12.05 -10.84
C ALA A 20 2.65 -11.14 -10.84
N PRO A 21 1.44 -11.71 -10.71
CA PRO A 21 0.21 -10.93 -10.55
C PRO A 21 0.08 -10.37 -9.12
N GLN A 22 0.61 -11.06 -8.10
CA GLN A 22 0.65 -10.57 -6.72
C GLN A 22 2.10 -10.54 -6.21
N VAL A 23 2.45 -9.53 -5.43
CA VAL A 23 3.75 -9.39 -4.76
C VAL A 23 3.54 -8.98 -3.30
N LEU A 24 4.30 -9.59 -2.40
CA LEU A 24 4.31 -9.28 -0.98
C LEU A 24 5.56 -8.47 -0.65
N LEU A 25 5.41 -7.30 -0.03
CA LEU A 25 6.52 -6.50 0.48
C LEU A 25 6.47 -6.46 2.02
N ASN A 26 7.53 -6.97 2.64
CA ASN A 26 7.79 -6.76 4.06
C ASN A 26 8.79 -5.62 4.25
N ALA A 27 8.38 -4.55 4.91
CA ALA A 27 9.28 -3.45 5.24
C ALA A 27 8.85 -2.78 6.55
N PRO A 28 9.77 -2.44 7.47
CA PRO A 28 9.40 -1.84 8.74
C PRO A 28 8.76 -0.45 8.56
N THR A 29 8.05 0.02 9.59
CA THR A 29 7.55 1.39 9.63
C THR A 29 8.71 2.39 9.50
N GLY A 30 8.46 3.49 8.80
CA GLY A 30 9.51 4.48 8.48
C GLY A 30 10.48 4.07 7.36
N ALA A 31 10.34 2.87 6.78
CA ALA A 31 11.20 2.44 5.67
C ALA A 31 10.93 3.16 4.34
N GLY A 32 9.81 3.88 4.20
CA GLY A 32 9.44 4.60 2.97
C GLY A 32 8.42 3.92 2.06
N LYS A 33 7.78 2.83 2.53
CA LYS A 33 6.81 2.01 1.79
C LYS A 33 5.60 2.80 1.25
N SER A 34 5.03 3.70 2.04
CA SER A 34 3.86 4.51 1.64
C SER A 34 4.26 5.86 1.07
N THR A 35 5.39 6.41 1.54
CA THR A 35 5.73 7.84 1.36
C THR A 35 6.85 8.10 0.36
N TRP A 36 7.33 7.07 -0.35
CA TRP A 36 8.35 7.21 -1.40
C TRP A 36 8.19 6.16 -2.50
N LEU A 37 8.02 4.89 -2.09
CA LEU A 37 7.98 3.76 -3.01
C LEU A 37 6.90 3.85 -4.11
N PRO A 38 5.66 4.31 -3.85
CA PRO A 38 4.63 4.38 -4.89
C PRO A 38 5.01 5.28 -6.06
N LEU A 39 5.78 6.35 -5.83
CA LEU A 39 6.28 7.22 -6.90
C LEU A 39 7.35 6.54 -7.75
N GLN A 40 8.20 5.71 -7.14
CA GLN A 40 9.21 4.98 -7.90
C GLN A 40 8.56 3.90 -8.75
N ILE A 41 7.55 3.21 -8.24
CA ILE A 41 6.75 2.27 -9.03
C ILE A 41 6.02 3.00 -10.16
N LEU A 42 5.49 4.21 -9.92
CA LEU A 42 4.86 5.00 -10.97
C LEU A 42 5.83 5.41 -12.08
N ALA A 43 7.07 5.76 -11.71
CA ALA A 43 8.10 6.23 -12.64
C ALA A 43 8.78 5.08 -13.40
N GLU A 44 9.10 3.98 -12.73
CA GLU A 44 10.00 2.92 -13.23
C GLU A 44 9.30 1.56 -13.39
N GLY A 45 8.13 1.37 -12.77
CA GLY A 45 7.45 0.08 -12.73
C GLY A 45 6.70 -0.32 -14.01
N ASN A 46 6.68 0.55 -15.03
CA ASN A 46 5.99 0.32 -16.31
C ASN A 46 4.52 -0.12 -16.13
N ILE A 47 3.83 0.45 -15.15
CA ILE A 47 2.43 0.13 -14.85
C ILE A 47 1.52 0.81 -15.89
N ALA A 48 0.72 -0.01 -16.58
CA ALA A 48 -0.30 0.50 -17.49
C ALA A 48 -1.44 1.17 -16.69
N GLY A 49 -1.76 2.43 -16.99
CA GLY A 49 -2.85 3.15 -16.32
C GLY A 49 -2.50 3.67 -14.92
N ARG A 50 -3.49 3.76 -14.05
CA ARG A 50 -3.38 4.34 -12.70
C ARG A 50 -2.96 3.31 -11.65
N ILE A 51 -2.37 3.82 -10.58
CA ILE A 51 -2.06 3.08 -9.35
C ILE A 51 -3.03 3.54 -8.27
N ILE A 52 -3.65 2.58 -7.57
CA ILE A 52 -4.44 2.87 -6.37
C ILE A 52 -3.65 2.44 -5.15
N LEU A 53 -3.45 3.34 -4.19
CA LEU A 53 -2.83 3.03 -2.89
C LEU A 53 -3.90 3.07 -1.80
N LEU A 54 -4.16 1.93 -1.19
CA LEU A 54 -5.05 1.82 -0.05
C LEU A 54 -4.33 2.20 1.25
N GLU A 55 -4.94 3.09 2.02
CA GLU A 55 -4.54 3.45 3.37
C GLU A 55 -5.69 3.21 4.36
N PRO A 56 -5.44 2.61 5.55
CA PRO A 56 -6.51 2.18 6.46
C PRO A 56 -7.28 3.36 7.06
N ARG A 57 -6.64 4.52 7.19
CA ARG A 57 -7.18 5.68 7.93
C ARG A 57 -7.20 6.92 7.05
N ARG A 58 -8.24 7.75 7.20
CA ARG A 58 -8.39 9.02 6.46
C ARG A 58 -7.19 9.96 6.63
N LEU A 59 -6.69 10.09 7.86
CA LEU A 59 -5.55 10.96 8.13
C LEU A 59 -4.26 10.42 7.46
N ALA A 60 -4.07 9.09 7.48
CA ALA A 60 -2.94 8.45 6.79
C ALA A 60 -3.05 8.68 5.27
N ALA A 61 -4.21 8.39 4.66
CA ALA A 61 -4.46 8.60 3.24
C ALA A 61 -4.12 10.04 2.79
N ARG A 62 -4.59 11.04 3.52
CA ARG A 62 -4.31 12.45 3.21
C ARG A 62 -2.83 12.79 3.38
N ASN A 63 -2.22 12.38 4.48
CA ASN A 63 -0.82 12.69 4.77
C ASN A 63 0.13 12.03 3.75
N VAL A 64 -0.18 10.80 3.33
CA VAL A 64 0.59 10.08 2.32
C VAL A 64 0.45 10.76 0.98
N ALA A 65 -0.77 11.06 0.51
CA ALA A 65 -0.97 11.79 -0.74
C ALA A 65 -0.27 13.15 -0.76
N GLN A 66 -0.37 13.90 0.34
CA GLN A 66 0.32 15.18 0.49
C GLN A 66 1.85 15.01 0.42
N ARG A 67 2.40 14.07 1.19
CA ARG A 67 3.83 13.81 1.20
C ARG A 67 4.37 13.42 -0.17
N LEU A 68 3.64 12.57 -0.90
CA LEU A 68 4.04 12.15 -2.24
C LEU A 68 3.95 13.30 -3.25
N ALA A 69 2.91 14.13 -3.20
CA ALA A 69 2.82 15.33 -4.05
C ALA A 69 3.97 16.32 -3.78
N GLU A 70 4.32 16.54 -2.51
CA GLU A 70 5.46 17.39 -2.11
C GLU A 70 6.79 16.89 -2.69
N LEU A 71 7.00 15.57 -2.79
CA LEU A 71 8.21 15.00 -3.40
C LEU A 71 8.31 15.27 -4.91
N LEU A 72 7.19 15.52 -5.57
CA LEU A 72 7.13 15.94 -6.97
C LEU A 72 7.16 17.47 -7.15
N GLY A 73 7.07 18.23 -6.04
CA GLY A 73 6.90 19.69 -6.10
C GLY A 73 5.49 20.13 -6.54
N GLU A 74 4.51 19.23 -6.42
CA GLU A 74 3.12 19.44 -6.85
C GLU A 74 2.18 19.61 -5.64
N LYS A 75 0.93 20.00 -5.91
CA LYS A 75 -0.16 19.90 -4.93
C LYS A 75 -0.93 18.59 -5.13
N PRO A 76 -1.55 18.04 -4.06
CA PRO A 76 -2.51 16.95 -4.23
C PRO A 76 -3.61 17.29 -5.24
N GLY A 77 -4.01 16.31 -6.04
CA GLY A 77 -4.97 16.45 -7.14
C GLY A 77 -4.32 16.62 -8.52
N GLU A 78 -3.00 16.81 -8.57
CA GLU A 78 -2.20 16.76 -9.80
C GLU A 78 -1.83 15.30 -10.12
N THR A 79 -0.55 14.94 -10.19
CA THR A 79 -0.11 13.55 -10.48
C THR A 79 -0.52 12.59 -9.36
N VAL A 80 -0.47 13.07 -8.10
CA VAL A 80 -0.91 12.32 -6.92
C VAL A 80 -2.19 12.95 -6.37
N GLY A 81 -3.22 12.13 -6.18
CA GLY A 81 -4.50 12.55 -5.61
C GLY A 81 -4.95 11.64 -4.48
N PHE A 82 -6.09 11.96 -3.88
CA PHE A 82 -6.71 11.10 -2.89
C PHE A 82 -8.24 11.10 -2.96
N ARG A 83 -8.84 10.01 -2.48
CA ARG A 83 -10.29 9.87 -2.33
C ARG A 83 -10.64 9.22 -1.01
N MET A 84 -11.40 9.93 -0.20
CA MET A 84 -11.94 9.45 1.06
C MET A 84 -13.43 9.79 1.17
N ARG A 85 -14.09 9.30 2.23
CA ARG A 85 -15.50 9.66 2.45
C ARG A 85 -15.63 11.18 2.62
N ALA A 86 -16.51 11.79 1.82
CA ALA A 86 -16.81 13.22 1.78
C ALA A 86 -15.68 14.15 1.29
N GLU A 87 -14.55 13.62 0.82
CA GLU A 87 -13.44 14.44 0.34
C GLU A 87 -12.75 13.76 -0.85
N THR A 88 -12.56 14.50 -1.94
CA THR A 88 -11.99 13.98 -3.18
C THR A 88 -11.10 15.06 -3.75
N CYS A 89 -9.84 14.74 -4.00
CA CYS A 89 -8.83 15.63 -4.55
C CYS A 89 -8.08 14.87 -5.65
N VAL A 90 -8.68 14.83 -6.85
CA VAL A 90 -8.24 14.03 -7.98
C VAL A 90 -8.53 14.82 -9.26
N GLY A 91 -7.56 14.91 -10.16
CA GLY A 91 -7.66 15.63 -11.42
C GLY A 91 -7.50 14.71 -12.64
N PRO A 92 -7.61 15.26 -13.86
CA PRO A 92 -7.45 14.48 -15.09
C PRO A 92 -6.03 13.92 -15.29
N GLN A 93 -5.02 14.50 -14.61
CA GLN A 93 -3.62 14.06 -14.67
C GLN A 93 -3.26 13.07 -13.57
N THR A 94 -4.18 12.78 -12.64
CA THR A 94 -3.85 11.90 -11.51
C THR A 94 -3.58 10.49 -11.97
N ARG A 95 -2.37 10.01 -11.65
CA ARG A 95 -1.89 8.66 -11.95
C ARG A 95 -1.77 7.80 -10.69
N LEU A 96 -1.59 8.41 -9.52
CA LEU A 96 -1.56 7.72 -8.23
C LEU A 96 -2.68 8.25 -7.34
N GLU A 97 -3.65 7.40 -7.02
CA GLU A 97 -4.79 7.73 -6.16
C GLU A 97 -4.66 7.05 -4.80
N VAL A 98 -4.50 7.83 -3.73
CA VAL A 98 -4.53 7.31 -2.36
C VAL A 98 -5.97 7.26 -1.85
N VAL A 99 -6.44 6.07 -1.48
CA VAL A 99 -7.84 5.85 -1.11
C VAL A 99 -7.96 5.21 0.26
N THR A 100 -9.10 5.42 0.91
CA THR A 100 -9.47 4.66 2.12
C THR A 100 -10.21 3.36 1.77
N GLU A 101 -10.25 2.41 2.69
CA GLU A 101 -10.77 1.05 2.46
C GLU A 101 -12.21 1.01 1.95
N GLY A 102 -13.09 1.81 2.56
CA GLY A 102 -14.47 1.92 2.11
C GLY A 102 -14.65 2.63 0.76
N ILE A 103 -13.62 3.33 0.26
CA ILE A 103 -13.62 3.89 -1.09
C ILE A 103 -13.19 2.84 -2.10
N LEU A 104 -12.08 2.13 -1.85
CA LEU A 104 -11.61 1.06 -2.73
C LEU A 104 -12.70 -0.01 -2.97
N THR A 105 -13.34 -0.47 -1.89
CA THR A 105 -14.43 -1.45 -1.98
C THR A 105 -15.57 -0.96 -2.89
N ARG A 106 -15.95 0.32 -2.77
CA ARG A 106 -16.99 0.90 -3.64
C ARG A 106 -16.54 1.09 -5.08
N MET A 107 -15.25 1.34 -5.32
CA MET A 107 -14.71 1.42 -6.68
C MET A 107 -14.84 0.06 -7.36
N ILE A 108 -14.40 -1.01 -6.70
CA ILE A 108 -14.49 -2.38 -7.24
C ILE A 108 -15.95 -2.80 -7.45
N GLN A 109 -16.85 -2.50 -6.50
CA GLN A 109 -18.27 -2.82 -6.66
C GLN A 109 -18.97 -2.10 -7.82
N ARG A 110 -18.50 -0.89 -8.17
CA ARG A 110 -19.07 -0.10 -9.27
C ARG A 110 -18.47 -0.48 -10.61
N ASP A 111 -17.18 -0.76 -10.62
CA ASP A 111 -16.42 -1.19 -11.78
C ASP A 111 -15.52 -2.37 -11.37
N PRO A 112 -16.03 -3.61 -11.47
CA PRO A 112 -15.27 -4.81 -11.13
C PRO A 112 -14.01 -4.97 -11.99
N GLU A 113 -13.98 -4.43 -13.19
CA GLU A 113 -12.78 -4.48 -14.04
C GLU A 113 -11.73 -3.46 -13.61
N LEU A 114 -12.05 -2.49 -12.74
CA LEU A 114 -11.19 -1.37 -12.38
C LEU A 114 -10.52 -0.75 -13.63
N THR A 115 -11.36 -0.31 -14.57
CA THR A 115 -10.94 0.14 -15.89
C THR A 115 -9.88 1.25 -15.79
N GLY A 116 -8.76 1.05 -16.50
CA GLY A 116 -7.65 1.99 -16.51
C GLY A 116 -6.79 1.99 -15.23
N VAL A 117 -6.96 1.01 -14.34
CA VAL A 117 -6.04 0.72 -13.22
C VAL A 117 -5.17 -0.48 -13.59
N GLY A 118 -3.86 -0.37 -13.36
CA GLY A 118 -2.91 -1.47 -13.59
C GLY A 118 -2.25 -2.01 -12.33
N LEU A 119 -2.32 -1.27 -11.22
CA LEU A 119 -1.78 -1.72 -9.94
C LEU A 119 -2.66 -1.24 -8.79
N VAL A 120 -2.96 -2.15 -7.86
CA VAL A 120 -3.49 -1.81 -6.54
C VAL A 120 -2.44 -2.15 -5.49
N ILE A 121 -2.21 -1.22 -4.56
CA ILE A 121 -1.31 -1.38 -3.42
C ILE A 121 -2.16 -1.41 -2.16
N LEU A 122 -2.06 -2.47 -1.38
CA LEU A 122 -2.69 -2.58 -0.06
C LEU A 122 -1.63 -2.30 1.02
N ASP A 123 -1.62 -1.10 1.57
CA ASP A 123 -0.67 -0.74 2.63
C ASP A 123 -1.19 -1.10 4.03
N GLU A 124 -0.26 -1.18 4.99
CA GLU A 124 -0.53 -1.45 6.39
C GLU A 124 -1.39 -2.72 6.58
N PHE A 125 -1.20 -3.74 5.73
CA PHE A 125 -2.07 -4.93 5.70
C PHE A 125 -2.03 -5.75 7.01
N HIS A 126 -1.04 -5.50 7.86
CA HIS A 126 -0.93 -6.05 9.21
C HIS A 126 -1.98 -5.50 10.20
N GLU A 127 -2.68 -4.40 9.90
CA GLU A 127 -3.82 -3.94 10.72
C GLU A 127 -5.02 -4.90 10.61
N ARG A 128 -5.06 -5.77 9.60
CA ARG A 128 -6.09 -6.82 9.41
C ARG A 128 -7.52 -6.31 9.60
N SER A 129 -7.81 -5.16 9.00
CA SER A 129 -9.17 -4.64 8.94
C SER A 129 -10.04 -5.54 8.06
N LEU A 130 -11.33 -5.62 8.38
CA LEU A 130 -12.30 -6.35 7.57
C LEU A 130 -12.34 -5.82 6.14
N GLN A 131 -12.16 -4.51 5.97
CA GLN A 131 -12.25 -3.87 4.67
C GLN A 131 -11.00 -4.11 3.81
N ALA A 132 -9.80 -4.19 4.40
CA ALA A 132 -8.60 -4.58 3.66
C ALA A 132 -8.67 -6.06 3.24
N ASP A 133 -9.12 -6.95 4.13
CA ASP A 133 -9.33 -8.37 3.81
C ASP A 133 -10.41 -8.55 2.72
N LEU A 134 -11.51 -7.78 2.76
CA LEU A 134 -12.52 -7.77 1.72
C LEU A 134 -11.97 -7.23 0.39
N ALA A 135 -11.20 -6.14 0.42
CA ALA A 135 -10.57 -5.61 -0.78
C ALA A 135 -9.62 -6.61 -1.42
N LEU A 136 -8.80 -7.31 -0.62
CA LEU A 136 -7.94 -8.39 -1.09
C LEU A 136 -8.75 -9.49 -1.78
N ALA A 137 -9.80 -10.00 -1.14
CA ALA A 137 -10.64 -11.04 -1.72
C ALA A 137 -11.24 -10.62 -3.08
N LEU A 138 -11.81 -9.41 -3.15
CA LEU A 138 -12.38 -8.88 -4.39
C LEU A 138 -11.32 -8.71 -5.49
N LEU A 139 -10.11 -8.23 -5.15
CA LEU A 139 -9.04 -8.05 -6.13
C LEU A 139 -8.53 -9.38 -6.68
N LEU A 140 -8.46 -10.41 -5.84
CA LEU A 140 -8.08 -11.76 -6.28
C LEU A 140 -9.14 -12.35 -7.23
N ASP A 141 -10.43 -12.15 -6.94
CA ASP A 141 -11.51 -12.57 -7.85
C ASP A 141 -11.44 -11.83 -9.20
N VAL A 142 -11.14 -10.52 -9.17
CA VAL A 142 -10.96 -9.72 -10.39
C VAL A 142 -9.78 -10.22 -11.23
N GLN A 143 -8.65 -10.55 -10.60
CA GLN A 143 -7.48 -11.10 -11.29
C GLN A 143 -7.76 -12.48 -11.93
N GLN A 144 -8.60 -13.31 -11.29
CA GLN A 144 -8.93 -14.63 -11.81
C GLN A 144 -9.96 -14.60 -12.95
N GLY A 145 -10.89 -13.66 -12.93
CA GLY A 145 -12.03 -13.64 -13.85
C GLY A 145 -11.91 -12.65 -15.01
N LEU A 146 -11.39 -11.45 -14.77
CA LEU A 146 -11.57 -10.31 -15.68
C LEU A 146 -10.26 -9.64 -16.10
N ARG A 147 -9.26 -9.57 -15.21
CA ARG A 147 -8.05 -8.76 -15.39
C ARG A 147 -6.81 -9.53 -14.99
N ASP A 148 -6.36 -10.45 -15.85
CA ASP A 148 -5.08 -11.16 -15.68
C ASP A 148 -3.86 -10.23 -15.76
N ASP A 149 -4.04 -9.02 -16.30
CA ASP A 149 -3.04 -7.95 -16.37
C ASP A 149 -2.96 -7.08 -15.10
N LEU A 150 -4.00 -7.04 -14.26
CA LEU A 150 -4.01 -6.23 -13.04
C LEU A 150 -2.98 -6.75 -12.06
N LYS A 151 -2.10 -5.88 -11.56
CA LYS A 151 -1.10 -6.20 -10.54
C LYS A 151 -1.59 -5.86 -9.13
N LEU A 152 -1.13 -6.62 -8.14
CA LEU A 152 -1.43 -6.42 -6.74
C LEU A 152 -0.15 -6.41 -5.90
N LEU A 153 0.07 -5.35 -5.12
CA LEU A 153 1.15 -5.25 -4.15
C LEU A 153 0.57 -5.17 -2.75
N ILE A 154 0.99 -6.09 -1.86
CA ILE A 154 0.55 -6.09 -0.46
C ILE A 154 1.75 -5.70 0.41
N MET A 155 1.64 -4.60 1.15
CA MET A 155 2.72 -4.09 2.01
C MET A 155 2.38 -4.33 3.48
N SER A 156 3.33 -4.90 4.22
CA SER A 156 3.22 -5.18 5.65
C SER A 156 4.50 -4.75 6.38
N ALA A 157 4.34 -4.33 7.64
CA ALA A 157 5.46 -4.02 8.52
C ALA A 157 5.84 -5.16 9.47
N THR A 158 5.10 -6.27 9.44
CA THR A 158 5.27 -7.37 10.39
C THR A 158 5.52 -8.71 9.69
N LEU A 159 6.13 -9.62 10.45
CA LEU A 159 6.51 -10.98 10.05
C LEU A 159 5.32 -11.94 9.82
N ASP A 160 4.06 -11.52 10.01
CA ASP A 160 2.89 -12.41 9.84
C ASP A 160 2.54 -12.70 8.35
N ASN A 161 3.55 -12.57 7.48
CA ASN A 161 3.49 -12.94 6.06
C ASN A 161 3.25 -14.43 5.87
N ASP A 162 3.52 -15.29 6.85
CA ASP A 162 3.27 -16.73 6.74
C ASP A 162 1.81 -17.05 6.35
N ARG A 163 0.84 -16.28 6.85
CA ARG A 163 -0.57 -16.47 6.48
C ARG A 163 -0.86 -16.00 5.07
N LEU A 164 -0.29 -14.86 4.67
CA LEU A 164 -0.41 -14.33 3.31
C LEU A 164 0.26 -15.24 2.30
N GLN A 165 1.41 -15.81 2.62
CA GLN A 165 2.11 -16.80 1.79
C GLN A 165 1.32 -18.11 1.66
N ARG A 166 0.63 -18.56 2.72
CA ARG A 166 -0.28 -19.70 2.60
C ARG A 166 -1.48 -19.40 1.70
N LEU A 167 -1.99 -18.17 1.74
CA LEU A 167 -3.08 -17.72 0.88
C LEU A 167 -2.62 -17.51 -0.58
N LEU A 168 -1.40 -17.01 -0.76
CA LEU A 168 -0.79 -16.63 -2.03
C LEU A 168 0.59 -17.31 -2.17
N PRO A 169 0.64 -18.63 -2.37
CA PRO A 169 1.89 -19.40 -2.37
C PRO A 169 2.83 -19.02 -3.53
N GLU A 170 2.28 -18.55 -4.64
CA GLU A 170 3.03 -18.15 -5.83
C GLU A 170 3.49 -16.68 -5.80
N ALA A 171 3.06 -15.89 -4.80
CA ALA A 171 3.40 -14.47 -4.74
C ALA A 171 4.86 -14.30 -4.25
N PRO A 172 5.75 -13.65 -5.03
CA PRO A 172 7.10 -13.35 -4.57
C PRO A 172 7.08 -12.48 -3.32
N VAL A 173 7.97 -12.76 -2.38
CA VAL A 173 8.11 -12.03 -1.13
C VAL A 173 9.41 -11.24 -1.16
N VAL A 174 9.29 -9.92 -1.18
CA VAL A 174 10.41 -8.98 -1.13
C VAL A 174 10.54 -8.45 0.30
N VAL A 175 11.75 -8.48 0.85
CA VAL A 175 11.99 -8.08 2.24
C VAL A 175 12.99 -6.93 2.31
N SER A 176 12.52 -5.76 2.73
CA SER A 176 13.37 -4.63 3.09
C SER A 176 13.75 -4.73 4.56
N GLU A 177 14.99 -5.13 4.85
CA GLU A 177 15.53 -5.04 6.19
C GLU A 177 15.72 -3.56 6.58
N GLY A 178 15.06 -3.13 7.65
CA GLY A 178 15.33 -1.84 8.27
C GLY A 178 16.46 -1.92 9.29
N ARG A 179 16.79 -0.76 9.88
CA ARG A 179 17.70 -0.71 11.02
C ARG A 179 16.90 -0.88 12.31
N ALA A 180 17.03 -2.04 12.95
CA ALA A 180 16.54 -2.25 14.30
C ALA A 180 17.64 -1.88 15.30
N TYR A 181 17.29 -1.07 16.31
CA TYR A 181 18.17 -0.75 17.42
C TYR A 181 17.65 -1.46 18.69
N PRO A 182 18.53 -1.92 19.59
CA PRO A 182 18.10 -2.53 20.84
C PRO A 182 17.32 -1.49 21.67
N VAL A 183 16.11 -1.86 22.09
CA VAL A 183 15.24 -1.03 22.94
C VAL A 183 15.11 -1.70 24.31
N GLU A 184 15.50 -1.00 25.36
CA GLU A 184 15.28 -1.45 26.75
C GLU A 184 13.78 -1.42 27.07
N ARG A 185 13.23 -2.55 27.53
CA ARG A 185 11.83 -2.66 27.95
C ARG A 185 11.75 -2.62 29.47
N ARG A 186 11.11 -1.59 30.02
CA ARG A 186 10.84 -1.45 31.45
C ARG A 186 9.36 -1.66 31.72
N PHE A 187 9.05 -2.34 32.82
CA PHE A 187 7.68 -2.65 33.24
C PHE A 187 7.44 -2.03 34.62
N SER A 188 6.28 -1.40 34.81
CA SER A 188 5.86 -0.88 36.11
C SER A 188 4.42 -1.32 36.37
N PRO A 189 4.14 -2.03 37.48
CA PRO A 189 2.77 -2.44 37.80
C PRO A 189 1.91 -1.22 38.10
N LEU A 190 0.64 -1.27 37.73
CA LEU A 190 -0.35 -0.27 38.15
C LEU A 190 -0.54 -0.34 39.67
N SER A 191 -0.69 0.81 40.32
CA SER A 191 -1.00 0.85 41.75
C SER A 191 -2.40 0.29 42.00
N ALA A 192 -2.56 -0.54 43.03
CA ALA A 192 -3.84 -1.18 43.36
C ALA A 192 -4.99 -0.21 43.69
N HIS A 193 -4.68 1.08 43.91
CA HIS A 193 -5.64 2.12 44.29
C HIS A 193 -6.02 3.09 43.15
N GLN A 194 -5.45 2.95 41.96
CA GLN A 194 -5.90 3.73 40.80
C GLN A 194 -7.18 3.12 40.23
N ARG A 195 -8.33 3.74 40.56
CA ARG A 195 -9.61 3.47 39.88
C ARG A 195 -9.65 4.28 38.57
N PHE A 196 -10.07 3.62 37.49
CA PHE A 196 -10.35 4.23 36.18
C PHE A 196 -11.54 5.19 36.25
#